data_AF-A0A1I8FCV2-F1
#
_entry.id   AF-A0A1I8FCV2-F1
#
_cell.length_a   1.000
_cell.length_b   1.000
_cell.length_c   1.000
_cell.angle_alpha   90.00
_cell.angle_beta   90.00
_cell.angle_gamma   90.00
#
_symmetry.space_group_name_H-M   'P 1'
#
loop_
_entity.id
_entity.type
_entity.pdbx_description
1 polymer ?
#
loop_
_entity_poly.entity_id
_entity_poly.type
_entity_poly.pdbx_seq_one_letter_code
_entity_poly.pdbx_strand_id
1 'polypeptide(L)'
;MFNDVTKETQWEVPTHPATGETRTRQGRTCAASMLVKHRRLARRRLSGRSRPVTLQPGGGEAMVKEFRRRDRVRGSEFRGKLAELESHCNSAKRGGDLGLRPRQ
;
A
#
# COMPACT_ATOMS: atom_id res chain seq x y z
N MET A 1 -3.70 -10.45 15.28
CA MET A 1 -4.82 -11.37 15.03
C MET A 1 -5.47 -11.00 13.69
N PHE A 2 -5.81 -11.99 12.86
CA PHE A 2 -6.50 -11.75 11.59
C PHE A 2 -7.99 -11.52 11.87
N ASN A 3 -8.55 -10.41 11.39
CA ASN A 3 -9.96 -10.10 11.54
C ASN A 3 -10.73 -10.70 10.37
N ASP A 4 -11.59 -11.69 10.61
CA ASP A 4 -12.33 -12.37 9.53
C ASP A 4 -13.43 -11.50 8.90
N VAL A 5 -13.84 -10.41 9.55
CA VAL A 5 -14.89 -9.51 9.06
C VAL A 5 -14.30 -8.39 8.20
N THR A 6 -13.30 -7.65 8.71
CA THR A 6 -12.62 -6.60 7.92
C THR A 6 -11.56 -7.16 6.98
N LYS A 7 -11.16 -8.44 7.17
CA LYS A 7 -10.04 -9.09 6.49
C LYS A 7 -8.71 -8.35 6.67
N GLU A 8 -8.60 -7.54 7.74
CA GLU A 8 -7.37 -6.82 8.11
C GLU A 8 -6.59 -7.61 9.18
N THR A 9 -5.26 -7.53 9.12
CA THR A 9 -4.39 -8.06 10.18
C THR A 9 -3.85 -6.91 11.00
N GLN A 10 -4.17 -6.91 12.29
CA GLN A 10 -3.68 -5.92 13.25
C GLN A 10 -2.88 -6.61 14.37
N TRP A 11 -1.82 -5.93 14.82
CA TRP A 11 -0.99 -6.35 15.95
C TRP A 11 -1.61 -5.96 17.30
N GLU A 12 -2.33 -4.84 17.32
CA GLU A 12 -2.99 -4.29 18.50
C GLU A 12 -4.34 -4.98 18.74
N VAL A 13 -4.70 -5.21 20.00
CA VAL A 13 -5.96 -5.86 20.38
C VAL A 13 -7.14 -4.98 19.94
N PRO A 14 -8.10 -5.50 19.15
CA PRO A 14 -9.22 -4.71 18.70
C PRO A 14 -10.07 -4.25 19.88
N THR A 15 -10.30 -2.93 19.97
CA THR A 15 -11.06 -2.30 21.06
C THR A 15 -12.54 -2.15 20.73
N HIS A 16 -12.92 -2.35 19.46
CA HIS A 16 -14.29 -2.21 18.96
C HIS A 16 -14.63 -3.40 18.05
N PRO A 17 -15.90 -3.84 18.02
CA PRO A 17 -16.35 -4.91 17.13
C PRO A 17 -16.17 -4.49 15.66
N ALA A 18 -15.88 -5.49 14.82
CA ALA A 18 -15.65 -5.27 13.40
C ALA A 18 -16.96 -4.88 12.70
N THR A 19 -17.10 -3.61 12.30
CA THR A 19 -18.26 -3.15 11.53
C THR A 19 -18.12 -3.65 10.09
N GLY A 20 -18.92 -4.66 9.74
CA GLY A 20 -18.96 -5.28 8.42
C GLY A 20 -19.62 -4.42 7.33
N GLU A 21 -19.34 -3.11 7.29
CA GLU A 21 -19.64 -2.31 6.09
C GLU A 21 -18.74 -2.79 4.97
N THR A 22 -19.25 -3.80 4.27
CA THR A 22 -18.65 -4.43 3.13
C THR A 22 -18.51 -3.39 2.03
N ARG A 23 -17.40 -2.66 2.02
CA ARG A 23 -16.88 -1.96 0.83
C ARG A 23 -16.64 -2.93 -0.34
N THR A 24 -16.78 -4.23 -0.11
CA THR A 24 -16.79 -5.29 -1.12
C THR A 24 -18.19 -5.50 -1.67
N ARG A 25 -18.66 -4.55 -2.50
CA ARG A 25 -19.83 -4.78 -3.35
C ARG A 25 -19.46 -5.93 -4.31
N GLN A 26 -20.08 -7.10 -4.13
CA GLN A 26 -20.10 -8.20 -5.12
C GLN A 26 -18.77 -8.95 -5.39
N GLY A 27 -18.02 -9.34 -4.37
CA GLY A 27 -16.82 -10.18 -4.58
C GLY A 27 -15.69 -9.47 -5.33
N ARG A 28 -15.74 -8.14 -5.37
CA ARG A 28 -14.72 -7.28 -5.94
C ARG A 28 -14.09 -6.45 -4.83
N THR A 29 -12.78 -6.24 -4.91
CA THR A 29 -12.03 -5.44 -3.94
C THR A 29 -11.40 -4.25 -4.63
N CYS A 30 -11.41 -3.10 -3.95
CA CYS A 30 -10.59 -1.96 -4.31
C CYS A 30 -9.37 -1.96 -3.40
N ALA A 31 -8.18 -1.81 -3.96
CA ALA A 31 -6.94 -1.76 -3.20
C ALA A 31 -6.06 -0.63 -3.71
N ALA A 32 -5.57 0.19 -2.80
CA ALA A 32 -4.47 1.09 -3.08
C ALA A 32 -3.16 0.43 -2.64
N SER A 33 -2.16 0.41 -3.51
CA SER A 33 -0.85 -0.18 -3.21
C SER A 33 0.28 0.83 -3.36
N MET A 34 1.23 0.72 -2.43
CA MET A 34 2.48 1.46 -2.48
C MET A 34 3.62 0.46 -2.65
N LEU A 35 4.34 0.57 -3.78
CA LEU A 35 5.41 -0.37 -4.11
C LEU A 35 6.76 0.33 -3.97
N VAL A 36 7.63 -0.17 -3.09
CA VAL A 36 9.03 0.25 -3.01
C VAL A 36 9.91 -0.78 -3.68
N LYS A 37 10.57 -0.41 -4.79
CA LYS A 37 11.56 -1.26 -5.45
C LYS A 37 12.93 -0.99 -4.82
N HIS A 38 13.75 -2.03 -4.69
CA HIS A 38 15.16 -1.88 -4.37
C HIS A 38 16.01 -2.67 -5.36
N ARG A 39 17.32 -2.40 -5.39
CA ARG A 39 18.22 -2.79 -6.49
C ARG A 39 18.38 -4.30 -6.71
N ARG A 40 18.06 -5.16 -5.73
CA ARG A 40 18.27 -6.62 -5.80
C ARG A 40 17.04 -7.46 -6.16
N LEU A 41 15.83 -7.13 -5.69
CA LEU A 41 14.63 -7.98 -5.89
C LEU A 41 13.66 -7.51 -6.99
N ALA A 42 13.94 -6.39 -7.66
CA ALA A 42 13.07 -5.92 -8.73
C ALA A 42 13.32 -6.69 -10.04
N ARG A 43 12.45 -7.67 -10.36
CA ARG A 43 12.44 -8.36 -11.68
C ARG A 43 12.46 -7.40 -12.87
N ARG A 44 11.88 -6.20 -12.69
CA ARG A 44 12.00 -5.06 -13.61
C ARG A 44 12.63 -3.88 -12.87
N ARG A 45 13.90 -3.59 -13.17
CA ARG A 45 14.72 -2.51 -12.58
C ARG A 45 14.21 -1.09 -12.90
N LEU A 46 13.38 -0.96 -13.93
CA LEU A 46 12.75 0.30 -14.31
C LEU A 46 11.53 0.55 -13.43
N SER A 47 11.50 1.71 -12.77
CA SER A 47 10.29 2.24 -12.15
C SER A 47 9.59 3.19 -13.13
N GLY A 48 8.30 3.47 -12.92
CA GLY A 48 7.61 4.51 -13.69
C GLY A 48 8.18 5.93 -13.49
N ARG A 49 9.08 6.11 -12.51
CA ARG A 49 9.91 7.31 -12.33
C ARG A 49 11.15 7.22 -13.24
N SER A 50 11.53 8.35 -13.84
CA SER A 50 12.72 8.51 -14.70
C SER A 50 14.07 8.28 -13.99
N ARG A 51 14.09 8.09 -12.66
CA ARG A 51 15.32 7.80 -11.89
C ARG A 51 15.51 6.29 -11.66
N PRO A 52 16.71 5.75 -11.88
CA PRO A 52 17.01 4.36 -11.56
C PRO A 52 16.86 4.10 -10.06
N VAL A 53 16.35 2.92 -9.71
CA VAL A 53 16.20 2.45 -8.33
C VAL A 53 17.59 2.19 -7.74
N THR A 54 18.16 3.20 -7.09
CA THR A 54 19.49 3.15 -6.46
C THR A 54 19.47 2.64 -5.03
N LEU A 55 18.30 2.34 -4.48
CA LEU A 55 18.15 1.89 -3.09
C LEU A 55 18.87 0.57 -2.81
N GLN A 56 19.70 0.61 -1.77
CA GLN A 56 20.34 -0.54 -1.14
C GLN A 56 19.27 -1.50 -0.56
N PRO A 57 19.54 -2.81 -0.46
CA PRO A 57 18.56 -3.81 -0.02
C PRO A 57 17.86 -3.49 1.32
N GLY A 58 18.59 -2.96 2.31
CA GLY A 58 18.01 -2.60 3.62
C GLY A 58 17.24 -1.27 3.67
N GLY A 59 17.41 -0.40 2.67
CA GLY A 59 16.76 0.92 2.68
C GLY A 59 15.26 0.86 2.36
N GLY A 60 14.82 -0.18 1.65
CA GLY A 60 13.41 -0.34 1.28
C GLY A 60 12.51 -0.52 2.51
N GLU A 61 12.95 -1.29 3.50
CA GLU A 61 12.18 -1.53 4.73
C GLU A 61 12.06 -0.27 5.59
N ALA A 62 13.14 0.51 5.70
CA ALA A 62 13.12 1.78 6.42
C ALA A 62 12.12 2.77 5.80
N MET A 63 12.07 2.84 4.47
CA MET A 63 11.08 3.66 3.76
C MET A 63 9.64 3.20 4.01
N VAL A 64 9.38 1.89 3.96
CA VAL A 64 8.04 1.34 4.23
C VAL A 64 7.60 1.65 5.67
N LYS A 65 8.51 1.51 6.65
CA LYS A 65 8.24 1.88 8.05
C LYS A 65 7.92 3.36 8.20
N GLU A 66 8.69 4.22 7.55
CA GLU A 66 8.47 5.67 7.59
C GLU A 66 7.15 6.06 6.91
N PHE A 67 6.77 5.42 5.81
CA PHE A 67 5.48 5.64 5.17
C PHE A 67 4.31 5.20 6.05
N ARG A 68 4.42 4.05 6.72
CA ARG A 68 3.42 3.61 7.71
C ARG A 68 3.28 4.62 8.86
N ARG A 69 4.40 5.17 9.36
CA ARG A 69 4.39 6.19 10.40
C ARG A 69 3.66 7.45 9.93
N ARG A 70 3.96 7.93 8.71
CA ARG A 70 3.31 9.13 8.14
C ARG A 70 1.82 8.93 7.88
N ASP A 71 1.43 7.74 7.41
CA ASP A 71 0.03 7.38 7.20
C ASP A 71 -0.77 7.37 8.51
N ARG A 72 -0.21 6.80 9.59
CA ARG A 72 -0.84 6.83 10.93
C ARG A 72 -1.04 8.25 11.47
N VAL A 73 -0.13 9.18 11.18
CA VAL A 73 -0.18 10.55 11.71
C VAL A 73 -1.08 11.47 10.87
N ARG A 74 -1.08 11.33 9.54
CA ARG A 74 -1.76 12.26 8.62
C ARG A 74 -3.07 11.73 8.04
N GLY A 75 -3.37 10.44 8.16
CA GLY A 75 -4.60 9.84 7.67
C GLY A 75 -4.60 9.49 6.17
N SER A 76 -5.75 8.99 5.71
CA SER A 76 -5.94 8.34 4.40
C SER A 76 -5.76 9.27 3.18
N GLU A 77 -6.08 10.56 3.29
CA GLU A 77 -5.89 11.52 2.19
C GLU A 77 -4.42 11.71 1.83
N PHE A 78 -3.54 11.62 2.83
CA PHE A 78 -2.11 11.71 2.62
C PHE A 78 -1.55 10.48 1.89
N ARG A 79 -2.23 9.33 2.01
CA ARG A 79 -1.82 8.06 1.39
C ARG A 79 -1.82 8.13 -0.14
N GLY A 80 -2.85 8.75 -0.72
CA GLY A 80 -2.95 8.91 -2.18
C GLY A 80 -1.81 9.77 -2.73
N LYS A 81 -1.59 10.94 -2.11
CA LYS A 81 -0.49 11.86 -2.47
C LYS A 81 0.89 11.23 -2.27
N LEU A 82 1.06 10.49 -1.17
CA LEU A 82 2.31 9.81 -0.88
C LEU A 82 2.58 8.67 -1.86
N ALA A 83 1.55 7.91 -2.26
CA ALA A 83 1.67 6.87 -3.27
C ALA A 83 1.98 7.44 -4.66
N GLU A 84 1.39 8.58 -5.01
CA GLU A 84 1.70 9.28 -6.28
C GLU A 84 3.15 9.76 -6.33
N LEU A 85 3.64 10.30 -5.22
CA LEU A 85 5.02 10.71 -5.11
C LEU A 85 5.93 9.48 -5.11
N GLU A 86 5.83 8.59 -4.12
CA GLU A 86 6.90 7.63 -3.78
C GLU A 86 6.69 6.19 -4.28
N SER A 87 5.54 5.84 -4.86
CA SER A 87 5.32 4.48 -5.37
C SER A 87 6.05 4.25 -6.70
N HIS A 88 6.75 3.12 -6.81
CA HIS A 88 7.47 2.68 -8.01
C HIS A 88 6.60 1.86 -8.97
N CYS A 89 5.29 1.76 -8.72
CA CYS A 89 4.31 1.13 -9.59
C CYS A 89 3.67 2.16 -10.53
N ASN A 90 3.16 1.73 -11.69
CA ASN A 90 2.40 2.60 -12.59
C ASN A 90 1.09 3.12 -11.97
N SER A 91 0.57 2.44 -10.93
CA SER A 91 -0.60 2.89 -10.17
C SER A 91 -0.33 4.17 -9.38
N ALA A 92 0.93 4.61 -9.22
CA ALA A 92 1.27 5.89 -8.60
C ALA A 92 0.48 7.05 -9.21
N LYS A 93 0.31 7.08 -10.55
CA LYS A 93 -0.44 8.12 -11.26
C LYS A 93 -1.92 8.25 -10.89
N ARG A 94 -2.47 7.26 -10.16
CA ARG A 94 -3.85 7.22 -9.67
C ARG A 94 -3.90 7.23 -8.14
N GLY A 95 -2.89 7.81 -7.49
CA GLY A 95 -2.77 7.79 -6.04
C GLY A 95 -2.58 6.38 -5.45
N GLY A 96 -2.01 5.46 -6.24
CA GLY A 96 -1.81 4.06 -5.84
C GLY A 96 -3.02 3.15 -6.07
N ASP A 97 -4.14 3.68 -6.58
CA ASP A 97 -5.36 2.90 -6.82
C ASP A 97 -5.14 1.83 -7.91
N LEU A 98 -5.47 0.58 -7.57
CA LEU A 98 -5.47 -0.56 -8.49
C LEU A 98 -6.82 -0.78 -9.15
N GLY A 99 -7.82 0.05 -8.82
CA GLY A 99 -9.18 -0.07 -9.30
C GLY A 99 -9.91 -1.28 -8.71
N LEU A 100 -11.09 -1.53 -9.25
CA LEU A 100 -11.94 -2.65 -8.84
C LEU A 100 -11.41 -3.94 -9.46
N ARG A 101 -10.98 -4.89 -8.62
CA ARG A 101 -10.44 -6.18 -9.06
C ARG A 101 -11.37 -7.32 -8.64
N PRO A 102 -11.59 -8.34 -9.48
CA PRO A 102 -12.29 -9.55 -9.05
C PRO A 102 -11.47 -10.26 -7.97
N ARG A 103 -12.14 -10.87 -6.99
CA ARG A 103 -11.46 -11.78 -6.04
C ARG A 103 -10.79 -12.92 -6.82
N GLN A 104 -9.51 -13.14 -6.55
CA GLN A 104 -8.82 -14.40 -6.84
C GLN A 104 -8.78 -15.25 -5.58
#